data_AF-A0A958XW43-F1
#
_entry.id   AF-A0A958XW43-F1
#
_cell.length_a   1.000
_cell.length_b   1.000
_cell.length_c   1.000
_cell.angle_alpha   90.00
_cell.angle_beta   90.00
_cell.angle_gamma   90.00
#
_symmetry.space_group_name_H-M   'P 1'
#
loop_
_entity.id
_entity.type
_entity.pdbx_description
1 polymer ?
#
loop_
_entity_poly.entity_id
_entity_poly.type
_entity_poly.pdbx_seq_one_letter_code
_entity_poly.pdbx_strand_id
1 'polypeptide(L)'
;MLCLLFSQTAPGSPFDLHFSLPLSKYAACPRPELLQASQITDSTALLTWTDVGDQYELELVTGSQAFSGIPTQTINGNPPLQLNGLEPGQNYRFQVRVVCPDGTRSEWSVPKSFATDINNARPCPLLFDLRDTSCNSGGQFFKVHVDDVPGVSLGNDVVLRGIRLMVEHPWRSDLRIWLQSPDGTRIQLIGGLNAGDKNIGDPAGDPCAQFVELTELPGALPLSEAAEQDNFTGNYLPLESLAPFSNGQNPKGIWQLEICDSKTNDKGKLRLFGLVFAPAGCPEVEGLSINNVAETSAALSWISGISGDSIVIEYGPAGFYPGTGSEAGAGGAVILLQEPAAQPLLLEGLATLVNYDVYLRRLC
;
A
#
# COMPACT_ATOMS: atom_id res chain seq x y z
N MET A 1 11.82 -37.60 -34.29
CA MET A 1 12.03 -38.47 -35.47
C MET A 1 10.89 -38.19 -36.44
N LEU A 2 11.17 -37.53 -37.57
CA LEU A 2 10.18 -37.14 -38.57
C LEU A 2 9.86 -38.38 -39.42
N CYS A 3 8.64 -38.90 -39.37
CA CYS A 3 8.24 -40.02 -40.21
C CYS A 3 7.51 -39.47 -41.45
N LEU A 4 8.18 -39.53 -42.62
CA LEU A 4 7.59 -39.18 -43.91
C LEU A 4 6.93 -40.43 -44.49
N LEU A 5 5.59 -40.44 -44.57
CA LEU A 5 4.85 -41.44 -45.32
C LEU A 5 4.54 -40.89 -46.71
N PHE A 6 5.18 -41.47 -47.73
CA PHE A 6 4.86 -41.19 -49.13
C PHE A 6 3.83 -42.22 -49.62
N SER A 7 2.67 -41.74 -50.08
CA SER A 7 1.70 -42.54 -50.81
C SER A 7 1.61 -42.01 -52.23
N GLN A 8 2.03 -42.81 -53.21
CA GLN A 8 2.01 -42.45 -54.62
C GLN A 8 0.79 -43.10 -55.29
N THR A 9 -0.16 -42.30 -55.77
CA THR A 9 -1.25 -42.76 -56.64
C THR A 9 -1.02 -42.26 -58.05
N ALA A 10 -0.13 -42.95 -58.78
CA ALA A 10 0.19 -42.82 -60.21
C ALA A 10 1.12 -41.65 -60.65
N PRO A 11 1.90 -41.83 -61.74
CA PRO A 11 2.84 -40.82 -62.24
C PRO A 11 2.13 -39.75 -63.10
N GLY A 12 2.22 -38.47 -62.71
CA GLY A 12 1.85 -37.33 -63.56
C GLY A 12 0.93 -36.25 -62.96
N SER A 13 0.49 -36.35 -61.70
CA SER A 13 -0.33 -35.32 -61.04
C SER A 13 0.51 -34.31 -60.25
N PRO A 14 0.06 -33.04 -60.11
CA PRO A 14 0.75 -32.05 -59.28
C PRO A 14 0.86 -32.52 -57.83
N PHE A 15 2.03 -32.30 -57.22
CA PHE A 15 2.30 -32.64 -55.84
C PHE A 15 1.50 -31.73 -54.92
N ASP A 16 0.43 -32.24 -54.32
CA ASP A 16 -0.28 -31.53 -53.26
C ASP A 16 0.41 -31.86 -51.92
N LEU A 17 1.21 -30.92 -51.43
CA LEU A 17 1.89 -30.99 -50.14
C LEU A 17 0.88 -30.70 -49.02
N HIS A 18 0.10 -31.71 -48.62
CA HIS A 18 -0.65 -31.63 -47.37
C HIS A 18 0.31 -31.82 -46.19
N PHE A 19 0.72 -30.70 -45.58
CA PHE A 19 1.35 -30.70 -44.26
C PHE A 19 0.27 -30.98 -43.21
N SER A 20 0.05 -32.23 -42.82
CA SER A 20 -0.54 -32.52 -41.52
C SER A 20 0.60 -32.51 -40.49
N LEU A 21 0.80 -31.37 -39.82
CA LEU A 21 1.57 -31.36 -38.57
C LEU A 21 0.93 -32.42 -37.65
N PRO A 22 1.69 -33.34 -37.04
CA PRO A 22 1.08 -34.28 -36.12
C PRO A 22 0.43 -33.48 -35.00
N LEU A 23 -0.88 -33.63 -34.87
CA LEU A 23 -1.77 -33.06 -33.85
C LEU A 23 -1.44 -33.62 -32.45
N SER A 24 -0.16 -33.65 -32.09
CA SER A 24 0.38 -34.44 -30.97
C SER A 24 1.01 -33.58 -29.87
N LYS A 25 1.21 -32.28 -30.09
CA LYS A 25 1.67 -31.37 -29.02
C LYS A 25 0.50 -30.82 -28.18
N TYR A 26 -0.71 -30.78 -28.75
CA TYR A 26 -1.89 -30.13 -28.15
C TYR A 26 -2.98 -31.10 -27.67
N ALA A 27 -2.83 -32.41 -27.87
CA ALA A 27 -3.86 -33.40 -27.53
C ALA A 27 -4.21 -33.47 -26.03
N ALA A 28 -3.42 -32.86 -25.14
CA ALA A 28 -3.63 -32.89 -23.70
C ALA A 28 -4.12 -31.56 -23.10
N CYS A 29 -4.23 -30.48 -23.90
CA CYS A 29 -4.50 -29.09 -23.43
C CYS A 29 -4.00 -28.83 -21.99
N PRO A 30 -2.68 -29.00 -21.72
CA PRO A 30 -2.18 -29.06 -20.35
C PRO A 30 -2.34 -27.71 -19.66
N ARG A 31 -2.76 -27.73 -18.39
CA ARG A 31 -2.87 -26.51 -17.59
C ARG A 31 -1.49 -25.91 -17.29
N PRO A 32 -1.38 -24.58 -17.14
CA PRO A 32 -0.13 -23.94 -16.72
C PRO A 32 0.31 -24.36 -15.31
N GLU A 33 1.63 -24.40 -15.10
CA GLU A 33 2.25 -24.75 -13.82
C GLU A 33 3.36 -23.74 -13.45
N LEU A 34 3.90 -23.85 -12.22
CA LEU A 34 5.01 -23.03 -11.72
C LEU A 34 4.77 -21.50 -11.85
N LEU A 35 3.54 -21.05 -11.57
CA LEU A 35 3.19 -19.64 -11.56
C LEU A 35 4.07 -18.85 -10.59
N GLN A 36 4.60 -17.72 -11.05
CA GLN A 36 5.37 -16.77 -10.25
C GLN A 36 4.93 -15.34 -10.54
N ALA A 37 5.13 -14.49 -9.54
CA ALA A 37 5.04 -13.04 -9.66
C ALA A 37 6.38 -12.46 -9.23
N SER A 38 6.91 -11.53 -10.01
CA SER A 38 8.22 -10.89 -9.80
C SER A 38 8.16 -9.43 -10.21
N GLN A 39 9.24 -8.67 -9.96
CA GLN A 39 9.32 -7.24 -10.29
C GLN A 39 8.09 -6.45 -9.82
N ILE A 40 7.59 -6.80 -8.63
CA ILE A 40 6.39 -6.17 -8.08
C ILE A 40 6.74 -4.77 -7.61
N THR A 41 5.86 -3.83 -7.94
CA THR A 41 5.87 -2.44 -7.50
C THR A 41 4.55 -2.19 -6.74
N ASP A 42 4.26 -0.94 -6.44
CA ASP A 42 2.99 -0.52 -5.87
C ASP A 42 1.80 -0.63 -6.84
N SER A 43 2.05 -0.70 -8.15
CA SER A 43 1.00 -0.62 -9.18
C SER A 43 1.16 -1.62 -10.34
N THR A 44 2.25 -2.39 -10.35
CA THR A 44 2.57 -3.35 -11.42
C THR A 44 3.20 -4.64 -10.89
N ALA A 45 3.09 -5.72 -11.68
CA ALA A 45 3.74 -6.99 -11.41
C ALA A 45 4.03 -7.77 -12.70
N LEU A 46 5.18 -8.46 -12.77
CA LEU A 46 5.53 -9.35 -13.88
C LEU A 46 5.18 -10.79 -13.52
N LEU A 47 4.20 -11.35 -14.22
CA LEU A 47 3.74 -12.73 -14.04
C LEU A 47 4.44 -13.68 -15.01
N THR A 48 4.85 -14.85 -14.52
CA THR A 48 5.40 -15.93 -15.32
C THR A 48 4.80 -17.27 -14.93
N TRP A 49 4.86 -18.25 -15.85
CA TRP A 49 4.46 -19.64 -15.65
C TRP A 49 5.19 -20.52 -16.66
N THR A 50 5.13 -21.84 -16.48
CA THR A 50 5.62 -22.78 -17.48
C THR A 50 4.69 -22.79 -18.69
N ASP A 51 5.25 -22.44 -19.84
CA ASP A 51 4.57 -22.24 -21.11
C ASP A 51 4.35 -23.56 -21.88
N VAL A 52 3.12 -23.77 -22.32
CA VAL A 52 2.71 -24.96 -23.11
C VAL A 52 1.74 -24.61 -24.27
N GLY A 53 1.39 -23.34 -24.48
CA GLY A 53 0.43 -22.90 -25.50
C GLY A 53 0.63 -21.45 -25.93
N ASP A 54 -0.11 -21.02 -26.96
CA ASP A 54 0.07 -19.71 -27.60
C ASP A 54 -0.99 -18.66 -27.18
N GLN A 55 -2.03 -19.09 -26.43
CA GLN A 55 -3.09 -18.24 -25.90
C GLN A 55 -3.48 -18.67 -24.48
N TYR A 56 -3.76 -17.68 -23.64
CA TYR A 56 -4.10 -17.88 -22.23
C TYR A 56 -5.27 -17.02 -21.79
N GLU A 57 -5.96 -17.49 -20.77
CA GLU A 57 -6.94 -16.73 -20.01
C GLU A 57 -6.44 -16.61 -18.57
N LEU A 58 -6.43 -15.38 -18.04
CA LEU A 58 -6.05 -15.03 -16.68
C LEU A 58 -7.31 -14.64 -15.91
N GLU A 59 -7.42 -15.12 -14.68
CA GLU A 59 -8.34 -14.59 -13.69
C GLU A 59 -7.55 -14.04 -12.50
N LEU A 60 -7.70 -12.74 -12.24
CA LEU A 60 -7.06 -12.00 -11.15
C LEU A 60 -8.13 -11.54 -10.16
N VAL A 61 -7.95 -11.83 -8.87
CA VAL A 61 -8.86 -11.42 -7.79
C VAL A 61 -8.09 -10.78 -6.64
N THR A 62 -8.75 -9.93 -5.85
CA THR A 62 -8.13 -9.28 -4.69
C THR A 62 -8.40 -10.04 -3.39
N GLY A 63 -7.40 -10.09 -2.51
CA GLY A 63 -7.51 -10.62 -1.15
C GLY A 63 -8.08 -12.04 -1.10
N SER A 64 -9.15 -12.20 -0.33
CA SER A 64 -9.87 -13.47 -0.13
C SER A 64 -11.03 -13.68 -1.10
N GLN A 65 -11.21 -12.83 -2.11
CA GLN A 65 -12.27 -12.99 -3.10
C GLN A 65 -12.19 -14.37 -3.77
N ALA A 66 -13.35 -15.00 -3.94
CA ALA A 66 -13.47 -16.26 -4.65
C ALA A 66 -13.24 -16.06 -6.14
N PHE A 67 -12.61 -17.04 -6.79
CA PHE A 67 -12.55 -17.07 -8.25
C PHE A 67 -13.94 -17.38 -8.81
N SER A 68 -14.39 -16.55 -9.74
CA SER A 68 -15.65 -16.66 -10.47
C SER A 68 -15.57 -17.66 -11.63
N GLY A 69 -14.36 -17.96 -12.11
CA GLY A 69 -14.11 -18.74 -13.32
C GLY A 69 -14.24 -17.94 -14.62
N ILE A 70 -14.50 -16.62 -14.53
CA ILE A 70 -14.55 -15.71 -15.66
C ILE A 70 -13.17 -15.03 -15.79
N PRO A 71 -12.52 -15.06 -16.97
CA PRO A 71 -11.22 -14.42 -17.13
C PRO A 71 -11.33 -12.90 -17.02
N THR A 72 -10.39 -12.30 -16.29
CA THR A 72 -10.18 -10.86 -16.26
C THR A 72 -9.42 -10.37 -17.48
N GLN A 73 -8.61 -11.23 -18.10
CA GLN A 73 -7.81 -10.89 -19.28
C GLN A 73 -7.58 -12.11 -20.18
N THR A 74 -7.60 -11.90 -21.49
CA THR A 74 -7.10 -12.84 -22.49
C THR A 74 -5.73 -12.39 -22.97
N ILE A 75 -4.81 -13.33 -23.11
CA ILE A 75 -3.40 -13.10 -23.40
C ILE A 75 -3.06 -13.84 -24.70
N ASN A 76 -2.46 -13.12 -25.65
CA ASN A 76 -1.95 -13.69 -26.89
C ASN A 76 -0.43 -13.70 -26.83
N GLY A 77 0.18 -14.87 -27.03
CA GLY A 77 1.62 -15.09 -26.88
C GLY A 77 2.00 -15.63 -25.50
N ASN A 78 3.31 -15.75 -25.30
CA ASN A 78 3.89 -16.51 -24.20
C ASN A 78 4.20 -15.61 -23.00
N PRO A 79 4.27 -16.13 -21.77
CA PRO A 79 4.78 -15.38 -20.63
C PRO A 79 6.21 -14.86 -20.92
N PRO A 80 6.63 -13.72 -20.33
CA PRO A 80 6.00 -13.05 -19.18
C PRO A 80 4.83 -12.11 -19.53
N LEU A 81 3.92 -11.90 -18.58
CA LEU A 81 2.85 -10.91 -18.64
C LEU A 81 3.07 -9.77 -17.65
N GLN A 82 3.13 -8.54 -18.14
CA GLN A 82 3.14 -7.34 -17.29
C GLN A 82 1.71 -6.93 -16.94
N LEU A 83 1.38 -6.98 -15.65
CA LEU A 83 0.17 -6.35 -15.10
C LEU A 83 0.45 -4.90 -14.73
N ASN A 84 -0.49 -4.01 -15.04
CA ASN A 84 -0.43 -2.59 -14.73
C ASN A 84 -1.74 -2.12 -14.10
N GLY A 85 -1.72 -0.97 -13.42
CA GLY A 85 -2.92 -0.38 -12.82
C GLY A 85 -3.45 -1.17 -11.63
N LEU A 86 -2.57 -1.91 -10.93
CA LEU A 86 -2.91 -2.56 -9.67
C LEU A 86 -3.03 -1.50 -8.57
N GLU A 87 -3.83 -1.80 -7.55
CA GLU A 87 -3.93 -0.96 -6.37
C GLU A 87 -2.74 -1.23 -5.43
N PRO A 88 -2.16 -0.19 -4.83
CA PRO A 88 -1.06 -0.32 -3.88
C PRO A 88 -1.52 -0.96 -2.57
N GLY A 89 -0.59 -1.61 -1.86
CA GLY A 89 -0.89 -2.17 -0.54
C GLY A 89 -1.84 -3.37 -0.55
N GLN A 90 -2.02 -4.03 -1.69
CA GLN A 90 -3.11 -4.99 -1.91
C GLN A 90 -2.59 -6.41 -2.19
N ASN A 91 -3.18 -7.39 -1.50
CA ASN A 91 -2.99 -8.80 -1.83
C ASN A 91 -3.80 -9.16 -3.08
N TYR A 92 -3.17 -9.87 -4.01
CA TYR A 92 -3.76 -10.42 -5.22
C TYR A 92 -3.57 -11.93 -5.28
N ARG A 93 -4.51 -12.61 -5.93
CA ARG A 93 -4.37 -14.01 -6.34
C ARG A 93 -4.70 -14.14 -7.80
N PHE A 94 -3.93 -14.95 -8.51
CA PHE A 94 -4.18 -15.20 -9.92
C PHE A 94 -4.10 -16.68 -10.26
N GLN A 95 -4.86 -17.05 -11.28
CA GLN A 95 -4.80 -18.36 -11.92
C GLN A 95 -4.86 -18.18 -13.43
N VAL A 96 -4.23 -19.11 -14.15
CA VAL A 96 -4.12 -19.05 -15.61
C VAL A 96 -4.60 -20.39 -16.17
N ARG A 97 -5.24 -20.36 -17.33
CA ARG A 97 -5.55 -21.55 -18.14
C ARG A 97 -5.17 -21.33 -19.60
N VAL A 98 -4.89 -22.41 -20.31
CA VAL A 98 -4.57 -22.39 -21.74
C VAL A 98 -5.85 -22.36 -22.56
N VAL A 99 -5.86 -21.59 -23.63
CA VAL A 99 -6.84 -21.70 -24.71
C VAL A 99 -6.16 -22.46 -25.85
N CYS A 100 -6.65 -23.67 -26.12
CA CYS A 100 -6.05 -24.56 -27.10
C CYS A 100 -6.47 -24.20 -28.53
N PRO A 101 -5.69 -24.59 -29.56
CA PRO A 101 -5.98 -24.20 -30.96
C PRO A 101 -7.35 -24.67 -31.48
N ASP A 102 -7.92 -25.71 -30.89
CA ASP A 102 -9.26 -26.23 -31.19
C ASP A 102 -10.39 -25.48 -30.46
N GLY A 103 -10.05 -24.42 -29.71
CA GLY A 103 -10.98 -23.60 -28.93
C GLY A 103 -11.33 -24.20 -27.55
N THR A 104 -10.81 -25.37 -27.22
CA THR A 104 -10.98 -25.95 -25.88
C THR A 104 -10.12 -25.22 -24.85
N ARG A 105 -10.41 -25.44 -23.57
CA ARG A 105 -9.69 -24.81 -22.45
C ARG A 105 -9.18 -25.86 -21.49
N SER A 106 -7.99 -25.64 -20.95
CA SER A 106 -7.49 -26.44 -19.84
C SER A 106 -8.29 -26.17 -18.56
N GLU A 107 -8.12 -27.02 -17.56
CA GLU A 107 -8.43 -26.66 -16.18
C GLU A 107 -7.60 -25.43 -15.76
N TRP A 108 -8.10 -24.70 -14.75
CA TRP A 108 -7.34 -23.62 -14.13
C TRP A 108 -6.09 -24.15 -13.42
N SER A 109 -5.00 -23.38 -13.46
CA SER A 109 -3.79 -23.65 -12.68
C SER A 109 -4.07 -23.61 -11.18
N VAL A 110 -3.14 -24.14 -10.37
CA VAL A 110 -3.14 -23.84 -8.93
C VAL A 110 -2.93 -22.33 -8.75
N PRO A 111 -3.77 -21.63 -7.98
CA PRO A 111 -3.63 -20.18 -7.82
C PRO A 111 -2.31 -19.78 -7.16
N LYS A 112 -1.79 -18.63 -7.54
CA LYS A 112 -0.61 -18.01 -6.95
C LYS A 112 -0.98 -16.65 -6.35
N SER A 113 -0.49 -16.37 -5.15
CA SER A 113 -0.67 -15.07 -4.48
C SER A 113 0.58 -14.21 -4.61
N PHE A 114 0.36 -12.90 -4.68
CA PHE A 114 1.38 -11.86 -4.54
C PHE A 114 0.76 -10.61 -3.91
N ALA A 115 1.58 -9.66 -3.47
CA ALA A 115 1.15 -8.41 -2.87
C ALA A 115 1.86 -7.26 -3.57
N THR A 116 1.14 -6.20 -3.95
CA THR A 116 1.74 -4.95 -4.38
C THR A 116 2.45 -4.27 -3.22
N ASP A 117 3.49 -3.50 -3.52
CA ASP A 117 4.17 -2.70 -2.51
C ASP A 117 3.24 -1.58 -1.97
N ILE A 118 3.58 -0.99 -0.82
CA ILE A 118 2.83 0.14 -0.25
C ILE A 118 3.19 1.39 -1.04
N ASN A 119 2.21 2.27 -1.29
CA ASN A 119 2.47 3.64 -1.74
C ASN A 119 2.16 4.61 -0.60
N ASN A 120 3.07 5.54 -0.32
CA ASN A 120 2.92 6.50 0.77
C ASN A 120 1.70 7.42 0.62
N ALA A 121 1.23 7.66 -0.60
CA ALA A 121 0.00 8.41 -0.88
C ALA A 121 -1.28 7.60 -0.60
N ARG A 122 -1.17 6.27 -0.45
CA ARG A 122 -2.28 5.36 -0.08
C ARG A 122 -1.80 4.38 1.01
N PRO A 123 -1.50 4.84 2.23
CA PRO A 123 -0.90 4.02 3.28
C PRO A 123 -1.89 3.11 4.01
N CYS A 124 -3.19 3.18 3.69
CA CYS A 124 -4.27 2.44 4.32
C CYS A 124 -5.49 2.32 3.39
N PRO A 125 -6.42 1.36 3.64
CA PRO A 125 -6.28 0.25 4.57
C PRO A 125 -5.33 -0.83 4.02
N LEU A 126 -4.45 -1.35 4.87
CA LEU A 126 -3.60 -2.50 4.55
C LEU A 126 -4.14 -3.77 5.22
N LEU A 127 -3.87 -4.92 4.60
CA LEU A 127 -4.26 -6.24 5.09
C LEU A 127 -3.13 -7.25 4.93
N PHE A 128 -1.89 -6.83 5.22
CA PHE A 128 -0.74 -7.71 5.07
C PHE A 128 -0.53 -8.55 6.32
N ASP A 129 -0.53 -9.87 6.15
CA ASP A 129 -0.23 -10.80 7.22
C ASP A 129 1.23 -10.67 7.66
N LEU A 130 1.43 -10.67 8.98
CA LEU A 130 2.75 -10.71 9.58
C LEU A 130 3.29 -12.13 9.63
N ARG A 131 4.59 -12.29 9.37
CA ARG A 131 5.30 -13.56 9.42
C ARG A 131 5.63 -13.94 10.86
N ASP A 132 5.12 -15.10 11.25
CA ASP A 132 5.39 -15.80 12.51
C ASP A 132 6.74 -16.55 12.41
N THR A 133 7.87 -15.83 12.52
CA THR A 133 9.21 -16.42 12.30
C THR A 133 10.25 -16.16 13.39
N SER A 134 9.87 -15.61 14.55
CA SER A 134 10.76 -15.42 15.71
C SER A 134 12.08 -14.66 15.41
N CYS A 135 12.11 -13.86 14.34
CA CYS A 135 13.26 -13.09 13.84
C CYS A 135 14.53 -13.87 13.44
N ASN A 136 14.55 -15.21 13.51
CA ASN A 136 15.77 -15.99 13.25
C ASN A 136 16.26 -15.93 11.78
N SER A 137 15.40 -15.51 10.86
CA SER A 137 15.71 -15.32 9.43
C SER A 137 15.64 -13.84 9.01
N GLY A 138 15.69 -12.91 9.97
CA GLY A 138 15.43 -11.49 9.76
C GLY A 138 13.94 -11.13 9.88
N GLY A 139 13.63 -9.83 9.88
CA GLY A 139 12.26 -9.35 9.87
C GLY A 139 11.56 -9.51 8.51
N GLN A 140 10.26 -9.28 8.49
CA GLN A 140 9.48 -9.13 7.27
C GLN A 140 9.60 -7.70 6.75
N PHE A 141 9.97 -7.56 5.47
CA PHE A 141 10.12 -6.27 4.82
C PHE A 141 8.90 -5.90 4.00
N PHE A 142 8.47 -4.66 4.13
CA PHE A 142 7.46 -4.00 3.30
C PHE A 142 8.12 -2.81 2.62
N LYS A 143 8.06 -2.78 1.29
CA LYS A 143 8.54 -1.65 0.51
C LYS A 143 7.47 -0.57 0.45
N VAL A 144 7.91 0.67 0.59
CA VAL A 144 7.04 1.84 0.61
C VAL A 144 7.56 2.81 -0.44
N HIS A 145 6.79 2.97 -1.52
CA HIS A 145 7.09 3.91 -2.59
C HIS A 145 6.69 5.32 -2.16
N VAL A 146 7.65 6.23 -2.23
CA VAL A 146 7.48 7.66 -1.97
C VAL A 146 7.74 8.39 -3.29
N ASP A 147 6.66 8.71 -4.01
CA ASP A 147 6.74 9.34 -5.33
C ASP A 147 6.66 10.86 -5.26
N ASP A 148 5.88 11.37 -4.31
CA ASP A 148 5.65 12.80 -4.13
C ASP A 148 5.83 13.27 -2.69
N VAL A 149 6.62 14.34 -2.55
CA VAL A 149 7.02 14.99 -1.30
C VAL A 149 7.37 16.45 -1.59
N PRO A 150 7.27 17.35 -0.61
CA PRO A 150 7.39 18.80 -0.85
C PRO A 150 8.82 19.32 -1.09
N GLY A 151 9.84 18.46 -1.13
CA GLY A 151 11.23 18.85 -1.34
C GLY A 151 12.10 17.69 -1.80
N VAL A 152 13.40 17.91 -1.94
CA VAL A 152 14.35 16.93 -2.50
C VAL A 152 15.55 16.63 -1.61
N SER A 153 15.65 17.25 -0.44
CA SER A 153 16.79 17.14 0.47
C SER A 153 16.34 17.09 1.93
N LEU A 154 16.28 15.89 2.50
CA LEU A 154 15.90 15.67 3.90
C LEU A 154 16.81 16.43 4.87
N GLY A 155 16.19 17.18 5.79
CA GLY A 155 16.87 18.04 6.77
C GLY A 155 17.15 19.46 6.28
N ASN A 156 17.00 19.75 4.97
CA ASN A 156 17.26 21.07 4.38
C ASN A 156 15.98 21.76 3.89
N ASP A 157 15.28 21.19 2.91
CA ASP A 157 14.05 21.75 2.31
C ASP A 157 12.79 20.92 2.63
N VAL A 158 12.98 19.69 3.13
CA VAL A 158 11.93 18.77 3.55
C VAL A 158 12.39 18.02 4.79
N VAL A 159 11.46 17.63 5.65
CA VAL A 159 11.74 16.91 6.89
C VAL A 159 10.72 15.79 7.08
N LEU A 160 11.18 14.65 7.60
CA LEU A 160 10.31 13.58 8.07
C LEU A 160 9.80 13.95 9.46
N ARG A 161 8.51 14.30 9.56
CA ARG A 161 7.88 14.77 10.80
C ARG A 161 7.30 13.66 11.65
N GLY A 162 6.84 12.60 11.01
CA GLY A 162 6.12 11.56 11.69
C GLY A 162 6.04 10.28 10.88
N ILE A 163 5.74 9.19 11.56
CA ILE A 163 5.49 7.88 10.98
C ILE A 163 4.18 7.38 11.56
N ARG A 164 3.17 7.23 10.71
CA ARG A 164 1.87 6.67 11.09
C ARG A 164 1.92 5.16 10.97
N LEU A 165 1.46 4.48 12.01
CA LEU A 165 1.53 3.03 12.12
C LEU A 165 0.26 2.49 12.77
N MET A 166 -0.30 1.44 12.17
CA MET A 166 -1.28 0.58 12.81
C MET A 166 -0.92 -0.88 12.53
N VAL A 167 -0.74 -1.64 13.60
CA VAL A 167 -0.47 -3.07 13.56
C VAL A 167 -1.50 -3.79 14.42
N GLU A 168 -2.31 -4.61 13.79
CA GLU A 168 -3.14 -5.58 14.50
C GLU A 168 -2.22 -6.70 14.98
N HIS A 169 -2.11 -6.93 16.27
CA HIS A 169 -1.34 -8.00 16.87
C HIS A 169 -1.93 -8.40 18.22
N PRO A 170 -2.09 -9.71 18.48
CA PRO A 170 -2.69 -10.17 19.73
C PRO A 170 -1.76 -9.94 20.94
N TRP A 171 -0.43 -9.95 20.72
CA TRP A 171 0.58 -9.62 21.74
C TRP A 171 1.63 -8.67 21.16
N ARG A 172 1.49 -7.35 21.31
CA ARG A 172 2.44 -6.41 20.65
C ARG A 172 3.84 -6.35 21.26
N SER A 173 4.04 -6.99 22.42
CA SER A 173 5.30 -6.97 23.17
C SER A 173 6.47 -7.63 22.41
N ASP A 174 6.16 -8.58 21.55
CA ASP A 174 7.13 -9.30 20.72
C ASP A 174 7.48 -8.57 19.41
N LEU A 175 6.80 -7.46 19.11
CA LEU A 175 7.03 -6.72 17.88
C LEU A 175 8.26 -5.83 18.02
N ARG A 176 9.17 -6.00 17.05
CA ARG A 176 10.23 -5.04 16.79
C ARG A 176 10.06 -4.48 15.39
N ILE A 177 10.16 -3.15 15.28
CA ILE A 177 9.83 -2.42 14.06
C ILE A 177 10.98 -1.47 13.76
N TRP A 178 11.45 -1.49 12.52
CA TRP A 178 12.50 -0.62 12.02
C TRP A 178 12.06 0.06 10.73
N LEU A 179 12.67 1.21 10.47
CA LEU A 179 12.55 1.92 9.22
C LEU A 179 13.93 2.11 8.61
N GLN A 180 14.03 1.86 7.31
CA GLN A 180 15.22 2.14 6.51
C GLN A 180 14.86 3.07 5.35
N SER A 181 15.66 4.12 5.17
CA SER A 181 15.55 5.08 4.07
C SER A 181 16.23 4.58 2.79
N PRO A 182 15.99 5.25 1.63
CA PRO A 182 16.58 4.85 0.35
C PRO A 182 18.12 4.79 0.35
N ASP A 183 18.79 5.62 1.16
CA ASP A 183 20.26 5.61 1.30
C ASP A 183 20.81 4.50 2.21
N GLY A 184 19.94 3.71 2.85
CA GLY A 184 20.31 2.65 3.78
C GLY A 184 20.41 3.06 5.24
N THR A 185 20.19 4.33 5.59
CA THR A 185 20.07 4.75 6.99
C THR A 185 18.90 3.99 7.63
N ARG A 186 19.13 3.37 8.77
CA ARG A 186 18.16 2.50 9.44
C ARG A 186 18.09 2.83 10.92
N ILE A 187 16.88 2.98 11.43
CA ILE A 187 16.59 3.19 12.86
C ILE A 187 15.54 2.21 13.34
N GLN A 188 15.53 1.94 14.64
CA GLN A 188 14.50 1.20 15.32
C GLN A 188 13.39 2.14 15.80
N LEU A 189 12.17 1.89 15.35
CA LEU A 189 10.99 2.64 15.73
C LEU A 189 10.41 2.10 17.04
N ILE A 190 10.29 0.78 17.16
CA ILE A 190 9.71 0.08 18.31
C ILE A 190 10.58 -1.14 18.64
N GLY A 191 10.87 -1.35 19.93
CA GLY A 191 11.77 -2.39 20.43
C GLY A 191 11.14 -3.43 21.33
N GLY A 192 9.83 -3.63 21.19
CA GLY A 192 9.00 -4.34 22.14
C GLY A 192 8.38 -3.38 23.15
N LEU A 193 7.10 -3.58 23.44
CA LEU A 193 6.32 -2.88 24.47
C LEU A 193 6.06 -3.84 25.65
N ASN A 194 5.43 -3.39 26.73
CA ASN A 194 5.19 -4.26 27.88
C ASN A 194 4.26 -5.44 27.55
N ALA A 195 4.41 -6.53 28.32
CA ALA A 195 3.66 -7.77 28.14
C ALA A 195 2.25 -7.62 28.74
N GLY A 196 1.25 -7.40 27.89
CA GLY A 196 -0.14 -7.30 28.32
C GLY A 196 -1.09 -6.83 27.22
N ASP A 197 -0.56 -6.11 26.23
CA ASP A 197 -1.41 -5.28 25.40
C ASP A 197 -1.64 -5.83 23.99
N LYS A 198 -2.82 -5.49 23.46
CA LYS A 198 -3.19 -5.73 22.06
C LYS A 198 -2.90 -4.52 21.19
N ASN A 199 -2.47 -4.78 19.96
CA ASN A 199 -2.35 -3.85 18.83
C ASN A 199 -1.53 -2.56 19.04
N ILE A 200 -0.96 -2.06 17.96
CA ILE A 200 -0.46 -0.68 17.86
C ILE A 200 -1.52 0.05 17.04
N GLY A 201 -2.20 1.03 17.62
CA GLY A 201 -3.46 1.57 17.08
C GLY A 201 -4.67 0.68 17.41
N ASP A 202 -5.85 1.09 16.95
CA ASP A 202 -7.11 0.36 17.13
C ASP A 202 -7.69 -0.17 15.80
N PRO A 203 -7.45 -1.45 15.48
CA PRO A 203 -7.96 -2.06 14.25
C PRO A 203 -9.48 -2.32 14.25
N ALA A 204 -10.15 -2.17 15.41
CA ALA A 204 -11.60 -2.31 15.53
C ALA A 204 -12.35 -1.01 15.17
N GLY A 205 -11.65 0.13 15.20
CA GLY A 205 -12.15 1.41 14.73
C GLY A 205 -12.09 1.55 13.20
N ASP A 206 -12.28 2.78 12.71
CA ASP A 206 -12.21 3.06 11.28
C ASP A 206 -10.80 2.73 10.73
N PRO A 207 -10.68 2.06 9.56
CA PRO A 207 -9.43 1.43 9.07
C PRO A 207 -8.20 2.34 8.90
N CYS A 208 -8.37 3.65 9.04
CA CYS A 208 -7.38 4.68 8.82
C CYS A 208 -7.37 5.79 9.90
N ALA A 209 -8.21 5.72 10.93
CA ALA A 209 -8.38 6.82 11.90
C ALA A 209 -7.55 6.62 13.17
N GLN A 210 -7.57 5.40 13.70
CA GLN A 210 -7.10 5.10 15.05
C GLN A 210 -5.66 4.55 15.03
N PHE A 211 -4.70 5.37 14.59
CA PHE A 211 -3.29 4.97 14.47
C PHE A 211 -2.41 5.59 15.56
N VAL A 212 -1.16 5.12 15.61
CA VAL A 212 -0.07 5.74 16.36
C VAL A 212 0.76 6.56 15.40
N GLU A 213 1.05 7.81 15.74
CA GLU A 213 2.04 8.63 15.04
C GLU A 213 3.32 8.72 15.86
N LEU A 214 4.39 8.15 15.33
CA LEU A 214 5.72 8.28 15.91
C LEU A 214 6.34 9.59 15.45
N THR A 215 6.49 10.56 16.34
CA THR A 215 6.94 11.93 16.03
C THR A 215 7.79 12.50 17.15
N GLU A 216 8.68 13.43 16.80
CA GLU A 216 9.51 14.20 17.75
C GLU A 216 8.96 15.61 17.99
N LEU A 217 7.73 15.89 17.53
CA LEU A 217 7.05 17.15 17.79
C LEU A 217 6.67 17.30 19.28
N PRO A 218 6.59 18.53 19.80
CA PRO A 218 6.17 18.78 21.18
C PRO A 218 4.83 18.11 21.50
N GLY A 219 4.75 17.44 22.66
CA GLY A 219 3.54 16.74 23.11
C GLY A 219 3.52 15.24 22.82
N ALA A 220 4.49 14.71 22.07
CA ALA A 220 4.67 13.26 21.92
C ALA A 220 5.05 12.61 23.26
N LEU A 221 4.35 11.53 23.63
CA LEU A 221 4.63 10.77 24.86
C LEU A 221 5.73 9.73 24.63
N PRO A 222 6.53 9.35 25.64
CA PRO A 222 7.43 8.21 25.48
C PRO A 222 6.62 6.91 25.31
N LEU A 223 7.14 5.96 24.52
CA LEU A 223 6.47 4.66 24.29
C LEU A 223 6.17 3.86 25.57
N SER A 224 6.83 4.16 26.69
CA SER A 224 6.50 3.59 28.00
C SER A 224 5.09 3.97 28.48
N GLU A 225 4.55 5.13 28.09
CA GLU A 225 3.18 5.55 28.45
C GLU A 225 2.11 4.78 27.66
N ALA A 226 2.46 4.27 26.48
CA ALA A 226 1.59 3.39 25.71
C ALA A 226 1.43 2.01 26.37
N ALA A 227 2.43 1.60 27.15
CA ALA A 227 2.61 0.23 27.62
C ALA A 227 1.59 -0.20 28.70
N GLU A 228 0.70 0.70 29.12
CA GLU A 228 -0.39 0.44 30.05
C GLU A 228 -1.77 0.54 29.37
N GLN A 229 -1.81 0.70 28.04
CA GLN A 229 -3.03 1.00 27.27
C GLN A 229 -3.27 -0.05 26.17
N ASP A 230 -4.43 -0.71 26.19
CA ASP A 230 -4.88 -1.54 25.06
C ASP A 230 -5.12 -0.67 23.81
N ASN A 231 -4.73 -1.16 22.63
CA ASN A 231 -4.99 -0.51 21.33
C ASN A 231 -4.63 0.99 21.30
N PHE A 232 -3.49 1.36 21.87
CA PHE A 232 -3.13 2.76 22.05
C PHE A 232 -3.06 3.53 20.73
N THR A 233 -3.51 4.78 20.75
CA THR A 233 -3.49 5.72 19.62
C THR A 233 -2.89 7.05 20.06
N GLY A 234 -2.52 7.90 19.11
CA GLY A 234 -1.97 9.22 19.38
C GLY A 234 -0.48 9.34 19.10
N ASN A 235 0.15 10.36 19.68
CA ASN A 235 1.51 10.80 19.33
C ASN A 235 2.54 10.28 20.33
N TYR A 236 3.54 9.56 19.84
CA TYR A 236 4.60 8.98 20.67
C TYR A 236 5.98 9.25 20.10
N LEU A 237 7.00 9.31 20.95
CA LEU A 237 8.39 9.35 20.53
C LEU A 237 8.79 7.99 19.93
N PRO A 238 9.48 7.93 18.78
CA PRO A 238 10.10 6.68 18.34
C PRO A 238 11.20 6.23 19.32
N LEU A 239 11.52 4.93 19.32
CA LEU A 239 12.56 4.38 20.19
C LEU A 239 13.94 5.01 19.91
N GLU A 240 14.32 5.10 18.64
CA GLU A 240 15.49 5.84 18.17
C GLU A 240 15.05 7.12 17.44
N SER A 241 15.87 8.16 17.53
CA SER A 241 15.56 9.47 16.93
C SER A 241 15.40 9.41 15.42
N LEU A 242 14.54 10.27 14.86
CA LEU A 242 14.38 10.45 13.41
C LEU A 242 15.54 11.27 12.79
N ALA A 243 16.34 11.95 13.61
CA ALA A 243 17.42 12.82 13.16
C ALA A 243 18.40 12.21 12.14
N PRO A 244 18.78 10.90 12.20
CA PRO A 244 19.68 10.30 11.20
C PRO A 244 19.19 10.39 9.76
N PHE A 245 17.86 10.46 9.53
CA PHE A 245 17.32 10.63 8.18
C PHE A 245 17.54 12.04 7.61
N SER A 246 17.78 13.05 8.45
CA SER A 246 18.01 14.44 8.07
C SER A 246 19.46 14.68 7.64
N ASN A 247 19.92 13.92 6.65
CA ASN A 247 21.30 13.86 6.20
C ASN A 247 21.51 14.39 4.76
N GLY A 248 20.50 15.06 4.20
CA GLY A 248 20.53 15.60 2.84
C GLY A 248 20.15 14.62 1.73
N GLN A 249 19.74 13.38 2.07
CA GLN A 249 19.27 12.42 1.07
C GLN A 249 17.96 12.87 0.40
N ASN A 250 17.71 12.37 -0.80
CA ASN A 250 16.41 12.56 -1.45
C ASN A 250 15.36 11.67 -0.75
N PRO A 251 14.26 12.24 -0.23
CA PRO A 251 13.18 11.46 0.39
C PRO A 251 12.43 10.56 -0.61
N LYS A 252 12.43 10.90 -1.91
CA LYS A 252 11.76 10.10 -2.94
C LYS A 252 12.49 8.79 -3.18
N GLY A 253 11.73 7.72 -3.37
CA GLY A 253 12.26 6.38 -3.62
C GLY A 253 11.60 5.33 -2.72
N ILE A 254 12.27 4.19 -2.59
CA ILE A 254 11.75 3.05 -1.85
C ILE A 254 12.31 3.06 -0.43
N TRP A 255 11.43 3.31 0.52
CA TRP A 255 11.66 3.08 1.94
C TRP A 255 11.33 1.64 2.30
N GLN A 256 11.91 1.12 3.38
CA GLN A 256 11.67 -0.23 3.85
C GLN A 256 11.23 -0.22 5.31
N LEU A 257 9.99 -0.65 5.54
CA LEU A 257 9.50 -1.01 6.86
C LEU A 257 9.88 -2.46 7.13
N GLU A 258 10.56 -2.70 8.24
CA GLU A 258 10.85 -4.04 8.72
C GLU A 258 10.05 -4.29 10.00
N ILE A 259 9.21 -5.32 10.00
CA ILE A 259 8.49 -5.77 11.19
C ILE A 259 8.96 -7.18 11.51
N CYS A 260 9.33 -7.39 12.76
CA CYS A 260 9.56 -8.72 13.27
C CYS A 260 8.68 -9.04 14.48
N ASP A 261 7.92 -10.12 14.36
CA ASP A 261 7.35 -10.83 15.49
C ASP A 261 8.40 -11.81 16.04
N SER A 262 8.84 -11.55 17.28
CA SER A 262 9.90 -12.29 17.95
C SER A 262 9.43 -13.50 18.74
N LYS A 263 8.12 -13.73 18.85
CA LYS A 263 7.54 -14.94 19.43
C LYS A 263 6.78 -15.72 18.36
N THR A 264 6.21 -16.85 18.76
CA THR A 264 5.53 -17.74 17.82
C THR A 264 4.09 -17.94 18.24
N ASN A 265 3.21 -18.08 17.26
CA ASN A 265 1.74 -18.24 17.37
C ASN A 265 0.90 -16.97 17.44
N ASP A 266 1.52 -15.80 17.56
CA ASP A 266 0.82 -14.51 17.66
C ASP A 266 0.80 -13.84 16.29
N LYS A 267 -0.13 -14.26 15.42
CA LYS A 267 -0.20 -13.68 14.06
C LYS A 267 -0.98 -12.38 14.06
N GLY A 268 -0.37 -11.36 13.47
CA GLY A 268 -1.00 -10.06 13.25
C GLY A 268 -1.10 -9.66 11.78
N LYS A 269 -1.54 -8.42 11.58
CA LYS A 269 -1.60 -7.75 10.28
C LYS A 269 -1.04 -6.35 10.37
N LEU A 270 -0.29 -5.95 9.35
CA LEU A 270 -0.03 -4.52 9.11
C LEU A 270 -1.30 -3.91 8.50
N ARG A 271 -1.84 -2.89 9.18
CA ARG A 271 -3.11 -2.24 8.86
C ARG A 271 -2.94 -0.83 8.29
N LEU A 272 -1.88 -0.13 8.70
CA LEU A 272 -1.52 1.19 8.19
C LEU A 272 -0.02 1.40 8.32
N PHE A 273 0.60 1.95 7.28
CA PHE A 273 1.95 2.51 7.38
C PHE A 273 2.14 3.70 6.45
N GLY A 274 2.44 4.87 7.01
CA GLY A 274 2.69 6.08 6.24
C GLY A 274 3.80 6.95 6.83
N LEU A 275 4.56 7.60 5.96
CA LEU A 275 5.59 8.57 6.28
C LEU A 275 5.03 9.98 6.07
N VAL A 276 5.17 10.83 7.09
CA VAL A 276 4.67 12.21 7.08
C VAL A 276 5.82 13.16 6.77
N PHE A 277 5.89 13.63 5.53
CA PHE A 277 6.85 14.64 5.10
C PHE A 277 6.24 16.04 5.15
N ALA A 278 7.04 17.03 5.55
CA ALA A 278 6.66 18.44 5.54
C ALA A 278 7.78 19.31 4.96
N PRO A 279 7.47 20.47 4.35
CA PRO A 279 8.49 21.43 3.97
C PRO A 279 9.29 21.89 5.19
N ALA A 280 10.60 22.02 5.04
CA ALA A 280 11.44 22.64 6.07
C ALA A 280 11.13 24.14 6.15
N GLY A 281 11.01 24.68 7.36
CA GLY A 281 10.71 26.10 7.56
C GLY A 281 9.26 26.50 7.32
N CYS A 282 8.35 25.55 7.04
CA CYS A 282 6.92 25.81 7.01
C CYS A 282 6.29 25.34 8.35
N PRO A 283 6.02 26.25 9.31
CA PRO A 283 5.45 25.87 10.59
C PRO A 283 4.01 25.35 10.42
N GLU A 284 3.62 24.45 11.32
CA GLU A 284 2.26 23.92 11.34
C GLU A 284 1.23 24.99 11.71
N VAL A 285 -0.03 24.65 11.52
CA VAL A 285 -1.14 25.55 11.83
C VAL A 285 -1.54 25.31 13.27
N GLU A 286 -1.37 26.32 14.11
CA GLU A 286 -1.63 26.21 15.54
C GLU A 286 -3.04 26.67 15.93
N GLY A 287 -3.50 26.22 17.10
CA GLY A 287 -4.73 26.72 17.72
C GLY A 287 -6.01 26.43 16.94
N LEU A 288 -6.03 25.36 16.13
CA LEU A 288 -7.26 24.89 15.50
C LEU A 288 -8.33 24.65 16.58
N SER A 289 -9.48 25.29 16.41
CA SER A 289 -10.66 25.12 17.25
C SER A 289 -11.90 24.98 16.38
N ILE A 290 -12.78 24.08 16.79
CA ILE A 290 -14.06 23.80 16.13
C ILE A 290 -15.16 24.20 17.10
N ASN A 291 -16.01 25.13 16.69
CA ASN A 291 -17.11 25.67 17.49
C ASN A 291 -18.40 25.73 16.67
N ASN A 292 -19.51 26.11 17.30
CA ASN A 292 -20.82 26.31 16.67
C ASN A 292 -21.23 25.15 15.73
N VAL A 293 -21.02 23.91 16.19
CA VAL A 293 -21.40 22.70 15.45
C VAL A 293 -22.92 22.60 15.42
N ALA A 294 -23.49 22.64 14.21
CA ALA A 294 -24.89 22.43 13.91
C ALA A 294 -25.07 21.15 13.07
N GLU A 295 -26.31 20.83 12.71
CA GLU A 295 -26.63 19.57 11.99
C GLU A 295 -25.90 19.41 10.66
N THR A 296 -25.62 20.52 9.95
CA THR A 296 -25.01 20.51 8.61
C THR A 296 -23.85 21.51 8.48
N SER A 297 -23.33 22.04 9.60
CA SER A 297 -22.27 23.05 9.56
C SER A 297 -21.42 23.07 10.83
N ALA A 298 -20.17 23.52 10.71
CA ALA A 298 -19.28 23.78 11.83
C ALA A 298 -18.41 25.01 11.57
N ALA A 299 -18.05 25.75 12.61
CA ALA A 299 -17.20 26.94 12.51
C ALA A 299 -15.76 26.63 12.93
N LEU A 300 -14.80 26.93 12.06
CA LEU A 300 -13.36 26.70 12.28
C LEU A 300 -12.63 28.02 12.56
N SER A 301 -11.75 28.01 13.56
CA SER A 301 -10.80 29.09 13.82
C SER A 301 -9.40 28.51 14.07
N TRP A 302 -8.36 29.26 13.73
CA TRP A 302 -6.95 28.89 13.94
C TRP A 302 -6.10 30.15 14.13
N ILE A 303 -4.88 29.99 14.64
CA ILE A 303 -3.95 31.12 14.75
C ILE A 303 -3.49 31.50 13.33
N SER A 304 -3.82 32.73 12.90
CA SER A 304 -3.47 33.23 11.56
C SER A 304 -1.99 33.10 11.26
N GLY A 305 -1.69 32.71 10.03
CA GLY A 305 -0.33 32.47 9.56
C GLY A 305 0.40 33.75 9.15
N ILE A 306 1.49 33.55 8.41
CA ILE A 306 2.28 34.64 7.82
C ILE A 306 1.53 35.15 6.57
N SER A 307 1.48 36.48 6.40
CA SER A 307 0.87 37.09 5.22
C SER A 307 1.59 36.64 3.95
N GLY A 308 0.84 36.07 3.00
CA GLY A 308 1.37 35.56 1.73
C GLY A 308 1.41 34.03 1.64
N ASP A 309 1.34 33.33 2.77
CA ASP A 309 1.15 31.87 2.80
C ASP A 309 -0.29 31.53 2.36
N SER A 310 -0.50 30.28 1.95
CA SER A 310 -1.84 29.73 1.77
C SER A 310 -2.15 28.68 2.85
N ILE A 311 -3.42 28.54 3.19
CA ILE A 311 -3.94 27.53 4.11
C ILE A 311 -4.85 26.58 3.34
N VAL A 312 -4.61 25.29 3.49
CA VAL A 312 -5.42 24.20 2.96
C VAL A 312 -6.20 23.62 4.13
N ILE A 313 -7.51 23.72 4.06
CA ILE A 313 -8.44 23.11 5.02
C ILE A 313 -9.03 21.91 4.32
N GLU A 314 -8.76 20.73 4.85
CA GLU A 314 -9.28 19.49 4.33
C GLU A 314 -10.22 18.84 5.33
N TYR A 315 -11.41 18.47 4.89
CA TYR A 315 -12.43 17.86 5.75
C TYR A 315 -13.16 16.74 5.02
N GLY A 316 -13.59 15.73 5.77
CA GLY A 316 -14.27 14.56 5.24
C GLY A 316 -14.86 13.72 6.37
N PRO A 317 -15.67 12.69 6.05
CA PRO A 317 -16.15 11.74 7.04
C PRO A 317 -14.98 11.20 7.87
N ALA A 318 -15.19 11.02 9.18
CA ALA A 318 -14.14 10.59 10.09
C ALA A 318 -13.45 9.31 9.59
N GLY A 319 -12.13 9.27 9.71
CA GLY A 319 -11.27 8.21 9.20
C GLY A 319 -10.92 8.30 7.72
N PHE A 320 -11.23 9.40 7.03
CA PHE A 320 -10.68 9.65 5.70
C PHE A 320 -9.17 9.92 5.76
N TYR A 321 -8.44 9.54 4.71
CA TYR A 321 -7.01 9.81 4.61
C TYR A 321 -6.81 11.19 3.95
N PRO A 322 -6.18 12.16 4.63
CA PRO A 322 -5.95 13.48 4.05
C PRO A 322 -4.97 13.39 2.88
N GLY A 323 -5.15 14.23 1.87
CA GLY A 323 -4.29 14.29 0.70
C GLY A 323 -2.91 14.88 1.00
N THR A 324 -2.15 15.18 -0.06
CA THR A 324 -0.88 15.91 0.01
C THR A 324 -1.00 17.26 -0.71
N GLY A 325 -0.16 18.23 -0.32
CA GLY A 325 -0.16 19.56 -0.93
C GLY A 325 -1.54 20.25 -0.93
N SER A 326 -2.04 20.59 -2.12
CA SER A 326 -3.32 21.28 -2.32
C SER A 326 -4.47 20.35 -2.70
N GLU A 327 -4.22 19.05 -2.83
CA GLU A 327 -5.24 18.07 -3.22
C GLU A 327 -5.90 17.43 -1.98
N ALA A 328 -7.17 17.06 -2.16
CA ALA A 328 -7.92 16.27 -1.20
C ALA A 328 -7.57 14.79 -1.35
N GLY A 329 -7.44 14.08 -0.25
CA GLY A 329 -7.37 12.64 -0.22
C GLY A 329 -8.74 12.01 -0.46
N ALA A 330 -8.76 10.69 -0.61
CA ALA A 330 -9.98 9.96 -0.93
C ALA A 330 -11.05 10.17 0.15
N GLY A 331 -12.21 10.69 -0.24
CA GLY A 331 -13.31 10.99 0.68
C GLY A 331 -13.23 12.35 1.38
N GLY A 332 -12.15 13.11 1.14
CA GLY A 332 -11.98 14.48 1.63
C GLY A 332 -12.43 15.52 0.62
N ALA A 333 -12.66 16.73 1.12
CA ALA A 333 -12.84 17.96 0.37
C ALA A 333 -11.84 19.01 0.85
N VAL A 334 -11.33 19.84 -0.07
CA VAL A 334 -10.35 20.88 0.23
C VAL A 334 -10.92 22.27 0.00
N ILE A 335 -10.63 23.18 0.92
CA ILE A 335 -10.78 24.62 0.78
C ILE A 335 -9.38 25.25 0.86
N LEU A 336 -9.02 26.04 -0.14
CA LEU A 336 -7.76 26.78 -0.18
C LEU A 336 -8.05 28.27 0.08
N LEU A 337 -7.36 28.86 1.06
CA LEU A 337 -7.46 30.29 1.38
C LEU A 337 -6.06 30.92 1.43
N GLN A 338 -5.99 32.23 1.22
CA GLN A 338 -4.77 33.00 1.47
C GLN A 338 -4.77 33.57 2.89
N GLU A 339 -3.61 33.54 3.54
CA GLU A 339 -3.44 34.14 4.86
C GLU A 339 -3.17 35.66 4.78
N PRO A 340 -3.78 36.48 5.66
CA PRO A 340 -4.72 36.10 6.72
C PRO A 340 -6.13 35.83 6.19
N ALA A 341 -6.69 34.67 6.50
CA ALA A 341 -8.05 34.33 6.13
C ALA A 341 -9.08 34.92 7.12
N ALA A 342 -10.29 35.24 6.65
CA ALA A 342 -11.38 35.65 7.52
C ALA A 342 -11.83 34.49 8.42
N GLN A 343 -11.99 34.76 9.72
CA GLN A 343 -12.36 33.75 10.72
C GLN A 343 -13.50 34.23 11.64
N PRO A 344 -14.35 33.31 12.16
CA PRO A 344 -14.34 31.86 11.90
C PRO A 344 -14.79 31.52 10.47
N LEU A 345 -14.18 30.50 9.87
CA LEU A 345 -14.63 29.93 8.60
C LEU A 345 -15.81 28.98 8.87
N LEU A 346 -16.94 29.19 8.21
CA LEU A 346 -18.08 28.29 8.31
C LEU A 346 -17.96 27.18 7.24
N LEU A 347 -17.80 25.93 7.69
CA LEU A 347 -18.01 24.76 6.85
C LEU A 347 -19.51 24.48 6.74
N GLU A 348 -20.04 24.43 5.52
CA GLU A 348 -21.45 24.19 5.23
C GLU A 348 -21.66 22.92 4.40
N GLY A 349 -22.89 22.42 4.37
CA GLY A 349 -23.26 21.26 3.54
C GLY A 349 -22.79 19.91 4.09
N LEU A 350 -22.49 19.84 5.39
CA LEU A 350 -22.14 18.58 6.05
C LEU A 350 -23.36 17.66 6.12
N ALA A 351 -23.13 16.35 5.99
CA ALA A 351 -24.17 15.35 6.17
C ALA A 351 -24.52 15.20 7.65
N THR A 352 -25.83 15.10 7.94
CA THR A 352 -26.33 14.96 9.31
C THR A 352 -25.93 13.61 9.91
N LEU A 353 -25.64 13.57 11.22
CA LEU A 353 -25.26 12.36 11.97
C LEU A 353 -23.99 11.66 11.46
N VAL A 354 -23.10 12.40 10.80
CA VAL A 354 -21.79 11.94 10.37
C VAL A 354 -20.71 12.65 11.19
N ASN A 355 -19.76 11.89 11.74
CA ASN A 355 -18.56 12.46 12.33
C ASN A 355 -17.62 12.89 11.22
N TYR A 356 -16.93 14.01 11.40
CA TYR A 356 -15.98 14.55 10.43
C TYR A 356 -14.60 14.73 11.08
N ASP A 357 -13.56 14.44 10.30
CA ASP A 357 -12.21 14.89 10.62
C ASP A 357 -11.90 16.17 9.83
N VAL A 358 -11.07 17.03 10.41
CA VAL A 358 -10.62 18.28 9.80
C VAL A 358 -9.11 18.40 9.97
N TYR A 359 -8.40 18.61 8.87
CA TYR A 359 -6.96 18.80 8.81
C TYR A 359 -6.65 20.18 8.23
N LEU A 360 -5.76 20.91 8.88
CA LEU A 360 -5.24 22.19 8.38
C LEU A 360 -3.78 22.01 7.99
N ARG A 361 -3.43 22.44 6.77
CA ARG A 361 -2.07 22.38 6.23
C ARG A 361 -1.68 23.75 5.72
N ARG A 362 -0.47 24.20 6.04
CA ARG A 362 0.08 25.45 5.52
C ARG A 362 0.89 25.18 4.25
N LEU A 363 0.67 26.01 3.24
CA LEU A 363 1.48 26.09 2.04
C LEU A 363 2.32 27.37 2.12
N CYS A 364 3.57 27.15 2.53
CA CYS A 364 4.70 28.01 2.27
C CYS A 364 5.36 27.52 0.97
#